data_AF-A0A0N0NQJ9-F1
#
_entry.id   AF-A0A0N0NQJ9-F1
#
_cell.length_a   1.000
_cell.length_b   1.000
_cell.length_c   1.000
_cell.angle_alpha   90.00
_cell.angle_beta   90.00
_cell.angle_gamma   90.00
#
_symmetry.space_group_name_H-M   'P 1'
#
loop_
_entity.id
_entity.type
_entity.pdbx_description
1 polymer ?
#
loop_
_entity_poly.entity_id
_entity_poly.type
_entity_poly.pdbx_seq_one_letter_code
_entity_poly.pdbx_strand_id
1 'polypeptide(L)'
;MAAINARFSLLATAIDDGTILCYVAKDYAGNVPLSHTFQSGFSTAMTGAIASLAWSPDGYCLFVAYEKGWTTWSVFGRDGPSTFNCNIEHAETSGDTWLTQIRTATWLGQGAQIMLTAGTLNIFQLDFARSAAVGYFSCANLVRALIQTPMEIQIYKGHELPDLTSISSESSLWHHAQYPAAYLNNQWPIRTSVISQDGRYVAIAGRRGIAHYSVNSGRWKTFSDPAVEASFAVRGGMCWFGHILAVATENAAGNDLRLYSRDLDLGRNPLYTEIFNMPIVFVGPSGEDSLLVYTHENILYHYVISMDNNKSQLIQVGQIAFHGVVRAPSRVRSVSWVVPESQLRNGDPSRDVEFASVLFLVDDKLVLLQPSRTPEDDLKYDLRVIAQHVEYYILMRDQLYFNFTGAEGSAPQTPSPGAFLTGSYSYRQEPFTLRDSLWTFTGQKLRLWPAVSNVLSSSSADALSDTLVDIPVDFYPLSILLTKGIVLGIETTLLQRRDTPFPLFRSDIRTQLFLPYVLRHQLLVANDHAAAFAAVNQYQHLSYFPHALEILLHHILDDEHERKRKLAKARSTEVETALADLTLDQKTPTQPTHPSTLQPDASQPPSHSSSCRYLPPHTSARWCNASARQK
;
A
#
# COMPACT_ATOMS: atom_id res chain seq x y z
N MET A 1 10.26 24.70 3.88
CA MET A 1 11.01 23.76 2.99
C MET A 1 10.01 22.83 2.31
N ALA A 2 10.30 22.32 1.11
CA ALA A 2 9.39 21.43 0.40
C ALA A 2 10.10 20.30 -0.35
N ALA A 3 9.41 19.17 -0.54
CA ALA A 3 9.87 18.03 -1.31
C ALA A 3 8.75 17.47 -2.20
N ILE A 4 9.09 17.10 -3.44
CA ILE A 4 8.15 16.61 -4.44
C ILE A 4 8.23 15.09 -4.53
N ASN A 5 7.07 14.43 -4.49
CA ASN A 5 6.91 13.01 -4.79
C ASN A 5 6.22 12.88 -6.15
N ALA A 6 7.01 12.73 -7.22
CA ALA A 6 6.48 12.65 -8.58
C ALA A 6 5.62 11.39 -8.81
N ARG A 7 5.89 10.30 -8.07
CA ARG A 7 5.16 9.03 -8.25
C ARG A 7 3.70 9.13 -7.80
N PHE A 8 3.45 9.84 -6.70
CA PHE A 8 2.12 10.00 -6.13
C PHE A 8 1.53 11.41 -6.35
N SER A 9 2.21 12.26 -7.13
CA SER A 9 1.86 13.68 -7.30
C SER A 9 1.72 14.43 -5.97
N LEU A 10 2.59 14.16 -5.00
CA LEU A 10 2.53 14.81 -3.70
C LEU A 10 3.57 15.93 -3.57
N LEU A 11 3.19 16.98 -2.84
CA LEU A 11 4.07 18.06 -2.41
C LEU A 11 4.06 18.09 -0.87
N ALA A 12 5.17 17.70 -0.26
CA ALA A 12 5.34 17.79 1.18
C ALA A 12 5.97 19.15 1.53
N THR A 13 5.36 19.90 2.44
CA THR A 13 5.87 21.20 2.90
C THR A 13 6.00 21.19 4.42
N ALA A 14 7.23 21.42 4.92
CA ALA A 14 7.49 21.61 6.33
C ALA A 14 7.09 23.02 6.77
N ILE A 15 6.43 23.11 7.92
CA ILE A 15 6.13 24.35 8.64
C ILE A 15 6.95 24.44 9.94
N ASP A 16 7.03 25.65 10.52
CA ASP A 16 7.99 25.98 11.59
C ASP A 16 7.76 25.20 12.91
N ASP A 17 6.55 24.68 13.13
CA ASP A 17 6.23 23.87 14.32
C ASP A 17 6.74 22.41 14.23
N GLY A 18 7.30 22.00 13.07
CA GLY A 18 7.81 20.65 12.82
C GLY A 18 6.80 19.72 12.14
N THR A 19 5.60 20.21 11.83
CA THR A 19 4.58 19.50 11.06
C THR A 19 4.90 19.56 9.56
N ILE A 20 4.50 18.51 8.83
CA ILE A 20 4.65 18.46 7.37
C ILE A 20 3.28 18.29 6.74
N LEU A 21 2.84 19.30 6.00
CA LEU A 21 1.59 19.28 5.25
C LEU A 21 1.86 18.67 3.87
N CYS A 22 1.09 17.65 3.51
CA CYS A 22 1.24 16.95 2.24
C CYS A 22 0.06 17.29 1.33
N TYR A 23 0.32 17.88 0.16
CA TYR A 23 -0.71 18.29 -0.80
C TYR A 23 -0.66 17.41 -2.05
N VAL A 24 -1.81 17.15 -2.68
CA VAL A 24 -1.88 16.40 -3.96
C VAL A 24 -2.01 17.38 -5.12
N ALA A 25 -1.08 17.35 -6.08
CA ALA A 25 -1.25 18.04 -7.35
C ALA A 25 -2.20 17.24 -8.26
N LYS A 26 -3.50 17.58 -8.25
CA LYS A 26 -4.53 16.83 -8.99
C LYS A 26 -4.50 17.07 -10.49
N ASP A 27 -4.18 18.29 -10.90
CA ASP A 27 -4.21 18.72 -12.28
C ASP A 27 -3.21 19.86 -12.54
N TYR A 28 -3.01 20.17 -13.83
CA TYR A 28 -2.19 21.29 -14.26
C TYR A 28 -2.89 22.66 -14.14
N ALA A 29 -4.13 22.70 -13.64
CA ALA A 29 -4.89 23.94 -13.43
C ALA A 29 -4.59 24.57 -12.04
N GLY A 30 -3.70 23.96 -11.26
CA GLY A 30 -3.29 24.46 -9.95
C GLY A 30 -4.17 23.99 -8.79
N ASN A 31 -4.97 22.92 -8.99
CA ASN A 31 -5.75 22.32 -7.91
C ASN A 31 -4.85 21.45 -7.02
N VAL A 32 -4.41 22.01 -5.89
CA VAL A 32 -3.46 21.36 -4.96
C VAL A 32 -4.05 21.22 -3.54
N PRO A 33 -5.09 20.39 -3.32
CA PRO A 33 -5.70 20.23 -1.99
C PRO A 33 -4.76 19.49 -1.02
N LEU A 34 -4.95 19.76 0.27
CA LEU A 34 -4.31 19.01 1.35
C LEU A 34 -4.74 17.53 1.26
N SER A 35 -3.76 16.64 1.29
CA SER A 35 -3.92 15.18 1.29
C SER A 35 -3.98 14.62 2.71
N HIS A 36 -2.90 14.85 3.46
CA HIS A 36 -2.68 14.35 4.82
C HIS A 36 -1.52 15.13 5.44
N THR A 37 -1.24 14.85 6.70
CA THR A 37 -0.21 15.54 7.48
C THR A 37 0.70 14.50 8.14
N PHE A 38 2.00 14.73 8.09
CA PHE A 38 2.95 14.00 8.94
C PHE A 38 3.22 14.82 10.19
N GLN A 39 3.05 14.18 11.34
CA GLN A 39 3.31 14.79 12.62
C GLN A 39 4.21 13.86 13.43
N SER A 40 5.33 14.39 13.90
CA SER A 40 6.21 13.68 14.81
C SER A 40 5.51 13.44 16.14
N GLY A 41 5.65 12.23 16.71
CA GLY A 41 5.24 11.95 18.08
C GLY A 41 6.10 12.66 19.13
N PHE A 42 7.19 13.32 18.72
CA PHE A 42 8.12 14.04 19.57
C PHE A 42 7.87 15.55 19.55
N SER A 43 8.12 16.22 20.69
CA SER A 43 7.99 17.68 20.77
C SER A 43 9.08 18.41 19.97
N THR A 44 8.77 19.63 19.50
CA THR A 44 9.74 20.48 18.77
C THR A 44 10.99 20.77 19.61
N ALA A 45 10.88 20.78 20.95
CA ALA A 45 12.03 20.91 21.84
C ALA A 45 13.01 19.72 21.75
N MET A 46 12.47 18.51 21.53
CA MET A 46 13.25 17.28 21.36
C MET A 46 13.82 17.15 19.94
N THR A 47 13.05 17.50 18.92
CA THR A 47 13.48 17.31 17.52
C THR A 47 14.34 18.46 17.00
N GLY A 48 14.07 19.69 17.46
CA GLY A 48 14.54 20.90 16.78
C GLY A 48 13.77 21.17 15.47
N ALA A 49 14.25 22.15 14.69
CA ALA A 49 13.65 22.50 13.41
C ALA A 49 13.91 21.43 12.32
N ILE A 50 13.08 21.38 11.28
CA ILE A 50 13.31 20.50 10.14
C ILE A 50 14.45 21.08 9.29
N ALA A 51 15.50 20.29 9.10
CA ALA A 51 16.70 20.65 8.34
C ALA A 51 16.67 20.16 6.88
N SER A 52 16.10 18.98 6.61
CA SER A 52 16.00 18.42 5.26
C SER A 52 14.75 17.55 5.09
N LEU A 53 14.14 17.60 3.91
CA LEU A 53 13.05 16.72 3.46
C LEU A 53 13.47 16.00 2.17
N ALA A 54 13.38 14.67 2.13
CA ALA A 54 13.75 13.91 0.95
C ALA A 54 12.83 12.69 0.74
N TRP A 55 12.03 12.71 -0.32
CA TRP A 55 11.32 11.53 -0.80
C TRP A 55 12.28 10.53 -1.42
N SER A 56 12.09 9.24 -1.13
CA SER A 56 12.77 8.17 -1.85
C SER A 56 12.43 8.24 -3.34
N PRO A 57 13.33 7.86 -4.26
CA PRO A 57 13.07 7.89 -5.70
C PRO A 57 11.90 7.02 -6.14
N ASP A 58 11.60 5.96 -5.38
CA ASP A 58 10.43 5.12 -5.58
C ASP A 58 9.15 5.73 -4.99
N GLY A 59 9.22 6.82 -4.23
CA GLY A 59 8.09 7.58 -3.71
C GLY A 59 7.40 6.98 -2.47
N TYR A 60 7.89 5.89 -1.89
CA TYR A 60 7.21 5.21 -0.77
C TYR A 60 7.73 5.62 0.62
N CYS A 61 8.87 6.30 0.72
CA CYS A 61 9.46 6.71 1.99
C CYS A 61 9.79 8.20 1.98
N LEU A 62 9.30 8.94 2.97
CA LEU A 62 9.73 10.31 3.26
C LEU A 62 10.78 10.27 4.36
N PHE A 63 12.00 10.69 4.04
CA PHE A 63 13.04 10.95 5.03
C PHE A 63 12.99 12.40 5.51
N VAL A 64 13.01 12.59 6.82
CA VAL A 64 12.94 13.90 7.45
C VAL A 64 14.07 14.04 8.46
N ALA A 65 15.01 14.92 8.13
CA ALA A 65 16.05 15.35 9.05
C ALA A 65 15.56 16.52 9.88
N TYR A 66 15.74 16.41 11.18
CA TYR A 66 15.64 17.50 12.12
C TYR A 66 17.04 17.87 12.63
N GLU A 67 17.14 19.01 13.30
CA GLU A 67 18.40 19.46 13.89
C GLU A 67 18.97 18.48 14.93
N LYS A 68 18.11 17.74 15.63
CA LYS A 68 18.48 16.82 16.72
C LYS A 68 18.28 15.33 16.41
N GLY A 69 18.11 14.96 15.13
CA GLY A 69 17.92 13.57 14.72
C GLY A 69 17.13 13.46 13.43
N TRP A 70 16.64 12.27 13.09
CA TRP A 70 15.82 12.06 11.90
C TRP A 70 14.78 10.96 12.12
N THR A 71 13.75 10.97 11.29
CA THR A 71 12.75 9.92 11.22
C THR A 71 12.30 9.72 9.78
N THR A 72 11.62 8.61 9.54
CA THR A 72 11.05 8.27 8.24
C THR A 72 9.56 7.98 8.37
N TRP A 73 8.84 8.20 7.28
CA TRP A 73 7.44 7.81 7.15
C TRP A 73 7.21 7.09 5.83
N SER A 74 6.27 6.14 5.82
CA SER A 74 5.69 5.67 4.57
C SER A 74 4.92 6.80 3.87
N VAL A 75 4.63 6.63 2.58
CA VAL A 75 4.00 7.67 1.76
C VAL A 75 2.70 8.24 2.29
N PHE A 76 1.92 7.46 3.07
CA PHE A 76 0.67 7.92 3.69
C PHE A 76 0.72 7.93 5.23
N GLY A 77 1.91 7.93 5.82
CA GLY A 77 2.09 8.30 7.23
C GLY A 77 2.29 7.16 8.22
N ARG A 78 2.64 5.94 7.80
CA ARG A 78 3.13 4.92 8.74
C ARG A 78 4.51 5.34 9.22
N ASP A 79 4.71 5.42 10.53
CA ASP A 79 6.04 5.67 11.09
C ASP A 79 7.01 4.57 10.69
N GLY A 80 8.20 4.98 10.27
CA GLY A 80 9.34 4.11 10.01
C GLY A 80 10.43 4.26 11.09
N PRO A 81 11.67 3.83 10.78
CA PRO A 81 12.82 4.04 11.65
C PRO A 81 13.02 5.51 12.05
N SER A 82 13.45 5.71 13.30
CA SER A 82 13.73 7.01 13.91
C SER A 82 14.95 6.95 14.82
N THR A 83 15.68 8.06 14.97
CA THR A 83 16.81 8.18 15.89
C THR A 83 16.47 8.88 17.19
N PHE A 84 15.25 9.36 17.39
CA PHE A 84 14.88 10.11 18.60
C PHE A 84 14.88 9.27 19.90
N ASN A 85 14.91 7.95 19.77
CA ASN A 85 15.07 7.03 20.90
C ASN A 85 16.53 6.61 21.14
N CYS A 86 17.51 7.26 20.48
CA CYS A 86 18.92 6.95 20.68
C CYS A 86 19.44 7.43 22.04
N ASN A 87 20.45 6.75 22.55
CA ASN A 87 21.29 7.21 23.64
C ASN A 87 22.26 8.28 23.11
N ILE A 88 21.96 9.53 23.45
CA ILE A 88 22.71 10.71 23.00
C ILE A 88 24.14 10.69 23.53
N GLU A 89 24.35 10.40 24.81
CA GLU A 89 25.70 10.36 25.41
C GLU A 89 26.60 9.34 24.71
N HIS A 90 26.06 8.18 24.37
CA HIS A 90 26.78 7.15 23.62
C HIS A 90 27.08 7.61 22.19
N ALA A 91 26.11 8.21 21.50
CA ALA A 91 26.32 8.73 20.15
C ALA A 91 27.38 9.84 20.11
N GLU A 92 27.39 10.74 21.09
CA GLU A 92 28.38 11.81 21.22
C GLU A 92 29.79 11.25 21.50
N THR A 93 29.90 10.28 22.40
CA THR A 93 31.18 9.62 22.74
C THR A 93 31.77 8.89 21.54
N SER A 94 30.92 8.22 20.74
CA SER A 94 31.33 7.50 19.53
C SER A 94 31.50 8.39 18.29
N GLY A 95 31.08 9.65 18.34
CA GLY A 95 31.12 10.57 17.20
C GLY A 95 30.06 10.27 16.13
N ASP A 96 28.98 9.55 16.48
CA ASP A 96 27.86 9.18 15.62
C ASP A 96 26.90 10.34 15.36
N THR A 97 27.44 11.43 14.82
CA THR A 97 26.68 12.65 14.50
C THR A 97 25.50 12.39 13.56
N TRP A 98 25.49 11.30 12.81
CA TRP A 98 24.37 10.93 11.95
C TRP A 98 23.09 10.54 12.72
N LEU A 99 23.21 10.19 14.00
CA LEU A 99 22.06 9.92 14.87
C LEU A 99 21.45 11.20 15.45
N THR A 100 22.29 12.20 15.72
CA THR A 100 21.95 13.36 16.55
C THR A 100 21.87 14.66 15.78
N GLN A 101 22.48 14.78 14.60
CA GLN A 101 22.50 16.03 13.84
C GLN A 101 22.63 15.77 12.34
N ILE A 102 21.56 16.01 11.58
CA ILE A 102 21.58 15.93 10.11
C ILE A 102 21.25 17.29 9.49
N ARG A 103 22.04 17.69 8.49
CA ARG A 103 21.85 18.91 7.71
C ARG A 103 21.22 18.64 6.36
N THR A 104 21.72 17.62 5.65
CA THR A 104 21.23 17.28 4.31
C THR A 104 21.15 15.77 4.16
N ALA A 105 20.20 15.30 3.37
CA ALA A 105 20.03 13.89 3.03
C ALA A 105 19.76 13.73 1.53
N THR A 106 20.36 12.72 0.89
CA THR A 106 20.09 12.38 -0.51
C THR A 106 20.03 10.87 -0.71
N TRP A 107 18.98 10.42 -1.40
CA TRP A 107 18.80 9.01 -1.71
C TRP A 107 19.67 8.55 -2.88
N LEU A 108 20.08 7.29 -2.82
CA LEU A 108 20.85 6.58 -3.84
C LEU A 108 20.20 5.23 -4.14
N GLY A 109 20.65 4.57 -5.22
CA GLY A 109 20.28 3.18 -5.52
C GLY A 109 18.77 2.96 -5.64
N GLN A 110 18.04 3.90 -6.24
CA GLN A 110 16.57 3.89 -6.34
C GLN A 110 15.85 3.85 -4.98
N GLY A 111 16.45 4.36 -3.91
CA GLY A 111 15.88 4.35 -2.55
C GLY A 111 16.45 3.25 -1.65
N ALA A 112 17.41 2.46 -2.14
CA ALA A 112 18.03 1.40 -1.34
C ALA A 112 19.07 1.94 -0.33
N GLN A 113 19.58 3.15 -0.54
CA GLN A 113 20.59 3.76 0.33
C GLN A 113 20.33 5.27 0.46
N ILE A 114 20.76 5.87 1.56
CA ILE A 114 20.73 7.32 1.74
C ILE A 114 22.09 7.82 2.25
N MET A 115 22.57 8.92 1.68
CA MET A 115 23.73 9.64 2.18
C MET A 115 23.30 10.81 3.05
N LEU A 116 23.93 10.93 4.21
CA LEU A 116 23.64 11.95 5.22
C LEU A 116 24.89 12.79 5.49
N THR A 117 24.68 14.09 5.70
CA THR A 117 25.73 14.99 6.19
C THR A 117 25.30 15.67 7.48
N ALA A 118 26.22 15.79 8.43
CA ALA A 118 25.98 16.42 9.73
C ALA A 118 26.53 17.86 9.81
N GLY A 119 27.06 18.40 8.71
CA GLY A 119 27.81 19.67 8.71
C GLY A 119 29.27 19.52 9.19
N THR A 120 29.74 18.28 9.37
CA THR A 120 31.16 17.93 9.58
C THR A 120 31.78 17.46 8.26
N LEU A 121 33.06 17.08 8.27
CA LEU A 121 33.74 16.48 7.11
C LEU A 121 33.29 15.04 6.80
N ASN A 122 32.44 14.45 7.64
CA ASN A 122 32.00 13.06 7.50
C ASN A 122 30.74 12.97 6.64
N ILE A 123 30.71 11.99 5.74
CA ILE A 123 29.52 11.57 4.99
C ILE A 123 29.16 10.18 5.46
N PHE A 124 27.92 10.01 5.89
CA PHE A 124 27.40 8.73 6.35
C PHE A 124 26.52 8.11 5.27
N GLN A 125 26.59 6.79 5.12
CA GLN A 125 25.72 6.04 4.22
C GLN A 125 24.91 5.04 5.06
N LEU A 126 23.59 5.06 4.90
CA LEU A 126 22.70 4.08 5.51
C LEU A 126 22.03 3.27 4.41
N ASP A 127 22.01 1.96 4.61
CA ASP A 127 21.30 1.03 3.74
C ASP A 127 19.87 0.84 4.25
N PHE A 128 18.91 0.77 3.33
CA PHE A 128 17.50 0.58 3.62
C PHE A 128 17.03 -0.77 3.08
N ALA A 129 16.34 -1.51 3.95
CA ALA A 129 15.50 -2.63 3.56
C ALA A 129 14.18 -2.11 2.99
N ARG A 130 13.74 -2.65 1.85
CA ARG A 130 12.52 -2.23 1.16
C ARG A 130 11.63 -3.42 0.84
N SER A 131 10.32 -3.22 0.88
CA SER A 131 9.39 -4.20 0.33
C SER A 131 9.59 -4.32 -1.18
N ALA A 132 9.65 -5.55 -1.69
CA ALA A 132 9.75 -5.80 -3.12
C ALA A 132 8.51 -5.32 -3.91
N ALA A 133 7.40 -5.00 -3.23
CA ALA A 133 6.19 -4.46 -3.84
C ALA A 133 6.30 -2.98 -4.26
N VAL A 134 7.34 -2.27 -3.82
CA VAL A 134 7.55 -0.83 -4.08
C VAL A 134 8.05 -0.56 -5.50
N GLY A 135 8.75 -1.50 -6.14
CA GLY A 135 9.23 -1.38 -7.51
C GLY A 135 8.10 -1.56 -8.53
N TYR A 136 7.84 -2.82 -8.87
CA TYR A 136 6.65 -3.26 -9.58
C TYR A 136 5.79 -4.07 -8.62
N PHE A 137 4.51 -3.75 -8.59
CA PHE A 137 3.60 -4.38 -7.65
C PHE A 137 3.41 -5.86 -7.99
N SER A 138 3.51 -6.72 -6.98
CA SER A 138 3.16 -8.13 -7.09
C SER A 138 2.58 -8.59 -5.77
N CYS A 139 1.36 -9.14 -5.80
CA CYS A 139 0.72 -9.69 -4.60
C CYS A 139 1.58 -10.79 -3.95
N ALA A 140 2.29 -11.60 -4.75
CA ALA A 140 3.18 -12.64 -4.24
C ALA A 140 4.30 -12.06 -3.36
N ASN A 141 4.83 -10.88 -3.71
CA ASN A 141 5.86 -10.20 -2.91
C ASN A 141 5.34 -9.79 -1.54
N LEU A 142 4.11 -9.28 -1.47
CA LEU A 142 3.48 -8.88 -0.20
C LEU A 142 3.22 -10.13 0.65
N VAL A 143 2.56 -11.12 0.05
CA VAL A 143 2.09 -12.30 0.76
C VAL A 143 3.26 -13.15 1.29
N ARG A 144 4.35 -13.28 0.54
CA ARG A 144 5.58 -13.95 1.00
C ARG A 144 6.54 -13.04 1.79
N ALA A 145 6.17 -11.78 2.01
CA ALA A 145 6.98 -10.76 2.68
C ALA A 145 8.44 -10.72 2.14
N LEU A 146 8.57 -10.51 0.83
CA LEU A 146 9.87 -10.36 0.18
C LEU A 146 10.43 -8.96 0.44
N ILE A 147 11.58 -8.91 1.11
CA ILE A 147 12.34 -7.70 1.38
C ILE A 147 13.60 -7.68 0.53
N GLN A 148 13.98 -6.50 0.07
CA GLN A 148 15.14 -6.24 -0.74
C GLN A 148 16.07 -5.23 -0.05
N THR A 149 17.34 -5.56 0.10
CA THR A 149 18.41 -4.64 0.51
C THR A 149 19.33 -4.34 -0.69
N PRO A 150 20.33 -3.44 -0.56
CA PRO A 150 21.31 -3.21 -1.62
C PRO A 150 22.13 -4.44 -2.02
N MET A 151 22.27 -5.44 -1.13
CA MET A 151 23.18 -6.58 -1.31
C MET A 151 22.46 -7.94 -1.38
N GLU A 152 21.24 -8.04 -0.87
CA GLU A 152 20.51 -9.31 -0.82
C GLU A 152 19.00 -9.16 -0.89
N ILE A 153 18.33 -10.30 -1.13
CA ILE A 153 16.93 -10.51 -0.80
C ILE A 153 16.78 -11.21 0.54
N GLN A 154 15.66 -10.93 1.22
CA GLN A 154 15.24 -11.60 2.44
C GLN A 154 13.80 -12.08 2.27
N ILE A 155 13.54 -13.36 2.52
CA ILE A 155 12.22 -13.98 2.41
C ILE A 155 11.82 -14.44 3.81
N TYR A 156 10.68 -13.97 4.30
CA TYR A 156 10.16 -14.45 5.57
C TYR A 156 9.69 -15.89 5.43
N LYS A 157 10.23 -16.84 6.20
CA LYS A 157 9.86 -18.27 6.21
C LYS A 157 8.94 -18.67 7.35
N GLY A 158 8.63 -17.77 8.28
CA GLY A 158 7.73 -18.10 9.41
C GLY A 158 6.29 -18.45 8.98
N HIS A 159 5.92 -18.22 7.72
CA HIS A 159 4.66 -18.74 7.17
C HIS A 159 4.64 -20.28 7.10
N GLU A 160 5.79 -20.94 6.93
CA GLU A 160 5.92 -22.41 6.85
C GLU A 160 5.78 -23.10 8.22
N LEU A 161 5.95 -22.35 9.32
CA LEU A 161 5.85 -22.88 10.68
C LEU A 161 4.39 -23.16 11.07
N PRO A 162 4.08 -24.19 11.86
CA PRO A 162 2.71 -24.57 12.15
C PRO A 162 1.94 -23.55 13.00
N ASP A 163 2.62 -22.87 13.93
CA ASP A 163 1.97 -21.98 14.90
C ASP A 163 2.84 -20.76 15.31
N LEU A 164 2.21 -19.83 16.04
CA LEU A 164 2.84 -18.60 16.57
C LEU A 164 3.94 -18.90 17.59
N THR A 165 3.83 -19.99 18.35
CA THR A 165 4.85 -20.40 19.33
C THR A 165 6.13 -20.87 18.66
N SER A 166 6.02 -21.52 17.50
CA SER A 166 7.19 -21.88 16.68
C SER A 166 7.87 -20.62 16.13
N ILE A 167 7.09 -19.65 15.64
CA ILE A 167 7.59 -18.36 15.14
C ILE A 167 8.42 -17.64 16.22
N SER A 168 7.97 -17.60 17.47
CA SER A 168 8.68 -16.91 18.55
C SER A 168 9.93 -17.64 19.05
N SER A 169 10.04 -18.95 18.82
CA SER A 169 11.17 -19.77 19.27
C SER A 169 12.39 -19.77 18.33
N GLU A 170 12.19 -19.40 17.06
CA GLU A 170 13.24 -19.45 16.04
C GLU A 170 14.19 -18.24 16.10
N SER A 171 15.49 -18.50 15.97
CA SER A 171 16.52 -17.46 16.05
C SER A 171 16.62 -16.59 14.80
N SER A 172 16.21 -17.12 13.64
CA SER A 172 16.04 -16.35 12.41
C SER A 172 14.95 -16.97 11.53
N LEU A 173 13.90 -16.18 11.27
CA LEU A 173 12.80 -16.54 10.38
C LEU A 173 13.02 -16.06 8.94
N TRP A 174 14.18 -15.45 8.67
CA TRP A 174 14.48 -14.85 7.38
C TRP A 174 15.42 -15.74 6.59
N HIS A 175 15.02 -16.07 5.36
CA HIS A 175 15.91 -16.66 4.37
C HIS A 175 16.66 -15.54 3.65
N HIS A 176 17.98 -15.55 3.76
CA HIS A 176 18.85 -14.55 3.13
C HIS A 176 19.46 -15.12 1.84
N ALA A 177 19.48 -14.32 0.79
CA ALA A 177 20.20 -14.66 -0.44
C ALA A 177 20.88 -13.42 -1.03
N GLN A 178 22.21 -13.40 -0.93
CA GLN A 178 23.07 -12.38 -1.52
C GLN A 178 22.98 -12.41 -3.04
N TYR A 179 23.01 -11.24 -3.67
CA TYR A 179 22.99 -11.14 -5.13
C TYR A 179 24.26 -11.75 -5.75
N PRO A 180 24.18 -12.25 -7.00
CA PRO A 180 25.38 -12.63 -7.74
C PRO A 180 26.29 -11.42 -7.90
N ALA A 181 27.53 -11.49 -7.39
CA ALA A 181 28.45 -10.35 -7.37
C ALA A 181 28.69 -9.75 -8.77
N ALA A 182 28.83 -10.61 -9.79
CA ALA A 182 29.02 -10.16 -11.18
C ALA A 182 27.78 -9.41 -11.72
N TYR A 183 26.58 -9.93 -11.45
CA TYR A 183 25.32 -9.28 -11.84
C TYR A 183 25.15 -7.94 -11.12
N LEU A 184 25.41 -7.91 -9.81
CA LEU A 184 25.32 -6.68 -9.02
C LEU A 184 26.30 -5.63 -9.51
N ASN A 185 27.57 -5.98 -9.77
CA ASN A 185 28.57 -5.06 -10.27
C ASN A 185 28.16 -4.40 -11.60
N ASN A 186 27.58 -5.18 -12.51
CA ASN A 186 27.24 -4.71 -13.85
C ASN A 186 25.87 -4.02 -13.91
N GLN A 187 24.91 -4.48 -13.10
CA GLN A 187 23.50 -4.11 -13.22
C GLN A 187 22.94 -3.38 -11.99
N TRP A 188 23.77 -2.99 -11.02
CA TRP A 188 23.33 -2.17 -9.88
C TRP A 188 22.67 -0.87 -10.36
N PRO A 189 21.60 -0.38 -9.71
CA PRO A 189 20.93 -0.98 -8.56
C PRO A 189 19.92 -2.05 -8.99
N ILE A 190 19.65 -3.01 -8.10
CA ILE A 190 18.50 -3.93 -8.24
C ILE A 190 17.22 -3.10 -8.09
N ARG A 191 16.43 -3.04 -9.17
CA ARG A 191 15.24 -2.18 -9.29
C ARG A 191 13.96 -2.90 -8.89
N THR A 192 13.89 -4.20 -9.13
CA THR A 192 12.71 -5.01 -8.85
C THR A 192 13.12 -6.44 -8.55
N SER A 193 12.32 -7.09 -7.71
CA SER A 193 12.37 -8.50 -7.45
C SER A 193 10.96 -9.07 -7.42
N VAL A 194 10.80 -10.32 -7.83
CA VAL A 194 9.52 -11.03 -7.71
C VAL A 194 9.72 -12.45 -7.20
N ILE A 195 8.93 -12.84 -6.21
CA ILE A 195 8.86 -14.21 -5.69
C ILE A 195 7.68 -14.97 -6.30
N SER A 196 7.85 -16.28 -6.49
CA SER A 196 6.77 -17.17 -6.91
C SER A 196 5.72 -17.32 -5.82
N GLN A 197 4.47 -17.59 -6.19
CA GLN A 197 3.39 -17.72 -5.22
C GLN A 197 3.65 -18.85 -4.21
N ASP A 198 4.36 -19.91 -4.62
CA ASP A 198 4.78 -21.04 -3.78
C ASP A 198 6.06 -20.76 -2.96
N GLY A 199 6.71 -19.61 -3.15
CA GLY A 199 7.92 -19.20 -2.42
C GLY A 199 9.21 -19.88 -2.88
N ARG A 200 9.19 -20.73 -3.92
CA ARG A 200 10.34 -21.53 -4.34
C ARG A 200 11.34 -20.81 -5.22
N TYR A 201 10.90 -19.79 -5.95
CA TYR A 201 11.71 -19.07 -6.94
C TYR A 201 11.64 -17.57 -6.73
N VAL A 202 12.76 -16.90 -6.94
CA VAL A 202 12.84 -15.43 -6.94
C VAL A 202 13.54 -14.98 -8.21
N ALA A 203 13.04 -13.93 -8.85
CA ALA A 203 13.75 -13.24 -9.92
C ALA A 203 14.11 -11.82 -9.48
N ILE A 204 15.23 -11.31 -9.96
CA ILE A 204 15.67 -9.93 -9.74
C ILE A 204 15.98 -9.30 -11.09
N ALA A 205 15.80 -7.98 -11.18
CA ALA A 205 16.24 -7.18 -12.31
C ALA A 205 16.92 -5.89 -11.84
N GLY A 206 18.10 -5.63 -12.39
CA GLY A 206 18.87 -4.41 -12.20
C GLY A 206 18.54 -3.34 -13.24
N ARG A 207 19.57 -2.60 -13.66
CA ARG A 207 19.48 -1.66 -14.80
C ARG A 207 19.14 -2.36 -16.11
N ARG A 208 19.73 -3.54 -16.34
CA ARG A 208 19.50 -4.41 -17.49
C ARG A 208 19.45 -5.87 -17.05
N GLY A 209 18.89 -6.71 -17.91
CA GLY A 209 18.87 -8.15 -17.73
C GLY A 209 18.07 -8.60 -16.50
N ILE A 210 18.16 -9.89 -16.21
CA ILE A 210 17.55 -10.54 -15.05
C ILE A 210 18.50 -11.60 -14.49
N ALA A 211 18.28 -11.98 -13.24
CA ALA A 211 18.79 -13.20 -12.65
C ALA A 211 17.68 -13.89 -11.86
N HIS A 212 17.72 -15.22 -11.72
CA HIS A 212 16.73 -15.93 -10.91
C HIS A 212 17.36 -16.97 -9.99
N TYR A 213 16.79 -17.07 -8.79
CA TYR A 213 17.23 -17.84 -7.65
C TYR A 213 16.24 -18.96 -7.35
N SER A 214 16.75 -20.12 -6.94
CA SER A 214 15.94 -21.17 -6.34
C SER A 214 16.22 -21.23 -4.85
N VAL A 215 15.16 -21.07 -4.06
CA VAL A 215 15.21 -21.12 -2.60
C VAL A 215 15.66 -22.50 -2.14
N ASN A 216 15.17 -23.57 -2.79
CA ASN A 216 15.51 -24.94 -2.43
C ASN A 216 16.99 -25.28 -2.68
N SER A 217 17.54 -24.88 -3.83
CA SER A 217 18.92 -25.24 -4.19
C SER A 217 19.96 -24.23 -3.72
N GLY A 218 19.56 -23.02 -3.33
CA GLY A 218 20.49 -21.95 -2.96
C GLY A 218 21.23 -21.33 -4.14
N ARG A 219 20.78 -21.55 -5.38
CA ARG A 219 21.54 -21.21 -6.59
C ARG A 219 20.87 -20.16 -7.46
N TRP A 220 21.65 -19.14 -7.81
CA TRP A 220 21.34 -18.17 -8.85
C TRP A 220 21.66 -18.73 -10.24
N LYS A 221 20.83 -18.37 -11.22
CA LYS A 221 21.11 -18.46 -12.66
C LYS A 221 21.21 -17.03 -13.20
N THR A 222 22.24 -16.80 -14.02
CA THR A 222 22.57 -15.54 -14.69
C THR A 222 22.87 -15.83 -16.16
N PHE A 223 22.91 -14.82 -17.00
CA PHE A 223 23.28 -15.00 -18.41
C PHE A 223 24.77 -15.32 -18.53
N SER A 224 25.12 -16.25 -19.42
CA SER A 224 26.52 -16.54 -19.74
C SER A 224 27.18 -15.43 -20.58
N ASP A 225 26.39 -14.71 -21.39
CA ASP A 225 26.84 -13.60 -22.23
C ASP A 225 26.39 -12.25 -21.63
N PRO A 226 27.33 -11.41 -21.12
CA PRO A 226 27.02 -10.09 -20.59
C PRO A 226 26.39 -9.13 -21.61
N ALA A 227 26.65 -9.30 -22.91
CA ALA A 227 26.05 -8.47 -23.95
C ALA A 227 24.55 -8.77 -24.11
N VAL A 228 24.17 -10.05 -24.01
CA VAL A 228 22.76 -10.47 -24.00
C VAL A 228 22.07 -9.96 -22.74
N GLU A 229 22.72 -10.09 -21.58
CA GLU A 229 22.20 -9.54 -20.32
C GLU A 229 21.94 -8.03 -20.41
N ALA A 230 22.87 -7.28 -21.01
CA ALA A 230 22.78 -5.84 -21.16
C ALA A 230 21.79 -5.38 -22.26
N SER A 231 21.26 -6.29 -23.09
CA SER A 231 20.52 -5.94 -24.30
C SER A 231 19.08 -5.48 -24.03
N PHE A 232 18.55 -5.68 -22.83
CA PHE A 232 17.17 -5.33 -22.47
C PHE A 232 17.08 -4.83 -21.03
N ALA A 233 16.05 -4.03 -20.73
CA ALA A 233 15.69 -3.64 -19.38
C ALA A 233 14.32 -4.19 -19.03
N VAL A 234 14.09 -4.53 -17.76
CA VAL A 234 12.74 -4.87 -17.30
C VAL A 234 11.92 -3.58 -17.16
N ARG A 235 10.73 -3.59 -17.76
CA ARG A 235 9.72 -2.52 -17.74
C ARG A 235 8.34 -3.17 -17.67
N GLY A 236 7.51 -2.76 -16.72
CA GLY A 236 6.18 -3.32 -16.54
C GLY A 236 6.10 -4.47 -15.54
N GLY A 237 7.23 -4.91 -15.01
CA GLY A 237 7.31 -5.90 -13.94
C GLY A 237 7.64 -7.32 -14.42
N MET A 238 7.57 -8.24 -13.47
CA MET A 238 7.80 -9.66 -13.67
C MET A 238 6.81 -10.43 -12.81
N CYS A 239 6.43 -11.63 -13.25
CA CYS A 239 5.69 -12.54 -12.39
C CYS A 239 5.99 -14.00 -12.71
N TRP A 240 5.85 -14.84 -11.69
CA TRP A 240 6.00 -16.29 -11.84
C TRP A 240 4.66 -16.96 -12.05
N PHE A 241 4.69 -17.95 -12.92
CA PHE A 241 3.64 -18.92 -13.17
C PHE A 241 4.22 -20.32 -13.01
N GLY A 242 4.02 -20.94 -11.84
CA GLY A 242 4.76 -22.14 -11.46
C GLY A 242 6.27 -21.92 -11.57
N HIS A 243 6.91 -22.63 -12.51
CA HIS A 243 8.36 -22.56 -12.77
C HIS A 243 8.72 -21.62 -13.94
N ILE A 244 7.76 -20.88 -14.50
CA ILE A 244 7.94 -19.99 -15.63
C ILE A 244 7.90 -18.55 -15.16
N LEU A 245 8.88 -17.76 -15.60
CA LEU A 245 8.97 -16.34 -15.33
C LEU A 245 8.54 -15.56 -16.56
N ALA A 246 7.46 -14.80 -16.43
CA ALA A 246 7.06 -13.79 -17.39
C ALA A 246 7.77 -12.46 -17.07
N VAL A 247 8.43 -11.88 -18.07
CA VAL A 247 9.25 -10.67 -17.92
C VAL A 247 8.85 -9.68 -19.00
N ALA A 248 8.29 -8.55 -18.58
CA ALA A 248 8.02 -7.45 -19.49
C ALA A 248 9.31 -6.66 -19.73
N THR A 249 9.72 -6.52 -20.99
CA THR A 249 11.02 -5.95 -21.38
C THR A 249 10.91 -4.81 -22.37
N GLU A 250 11.90 -3.93 -22.28
CA GLU A 250 12.18 -2.86 -23.23
C GLU A 250 13.60 -3.06 -23.76
N ASN A 251 13.75 -3.07 -25.08
CA ASN A 251 15.02 -3.23 -25.78
C ASN A 251 15.08 -2.34 -27.03
N ALA A 252 16.18 -2.43 -27.78
CA ALA A 252 16.38 -1.59 -28.96
C ALA A 252 15.35 -1.82 -30.09
N ALA A 253 14.74 -3.01 -30.15
CA ALA A 253 13.72 -3.35 -31.13
C ALA A 253 12.30 -2.96 -30.71
N GLY A 254 12.07 -2.64 -29.43
CA GLY A 254 10.77 -2.25 -28.91
C GLY A 254 10.45 -2.87 -27.56
N ASN A 255 9.17 -3.11 -27.31
CA ASN A 255 8.64 -3.70 -26.09
C ASN A 255 8.20 -5.13 -26.36
N ASP A 256 8.52 -6.03 -25.45
CA ASP A 256 8.10 -7.43 -25.57
C ASP A 256 7.84 -8.06 -24.19
N LEU A 257 7.09 -9.16 -24.18
CA LEU A 257 6.90 -10.01 -23.01
C LEU A 257 7.60 -11.34 -23.27
N ARG A 258 8.57 -11.68 -22.42
CA ARG A 258 9.39 -12.90 -22.56
C ARG A 258 9.04 -13.91 -21.50
N LEU A 259 8.98 -15.18 -21.89
CA LEU A 259 8.87 -16.29 -20.96
C LEU A 259 10.23 -16.98 -20.79
N TYR A 260 10.65 -17.19 -19.55
CA TYR A 260 11.83 -18.00 -19.21
C TYR A 260 11.41 -19.15 -18.30
N SER A 261 11.95 -20.35 -18.51
CA SER A 261 11.78 -21.44 -17.53
C SER A 261 12.90 -21.40 -16.50
N ARG A 262 12.55 -21.66 -15.24
CA ARG A 262 13.52 -21.87 -14.16
C ARG A 262 14.48 -23.02 -14.47
N ASP A 263 14.03 -24.03 -15.20
CA ASP A 263 14.78 -25.27 -15.43
C ASP A 263 15.81 -25.10 -16.54
N LEU A 264 15.61 -24.14 -17.44
CA LEU A 264 16.54 -23.82 -18.52
C LEU A 264 17.56 -22.76 -18.11
N ASP A 265 18.64 -22.65 -18.87
CA ASP A 265 19.62 -21.59 -18.68
C ASP A 265 19.11 -20.26 -19.27
N LEU A 266 19.52 -19.16 -18.66
CA LEU A 266 19.28 -17.84 -19.22
C LEU A 266 20.19 -17.64 -20.44
N GLY A 267 19.56 -17.42 -21.59
CA GLY A 267 20.27 -17.23 -22.85
C GLY A 267 19.55 -16.25 -23.76
N ARG A 268 20.09 -16.08 -24.96
CA ARG A 268 19.56 -15.15 -25.97
C ARG A 268 18.11 -15.42 -26.36
N ASN A 269 17.72 -16.68 -26.37
CA ASN A 269 16.41 -17.12 -26.82
C ASN A 269 15.55 -17.48 -25.59
N PRO A 270 14.54 -16.66 -25.24
CA PRO A 270 13.54 -17.04 -24.26
C PRO A 270 12.69 -18.21 -24.80
N LEU A 271 11.88 -18.82 -23.93
CA LEU A 271 10.92 -19.85 -24.34
C LEU A 271 9.89 -19.33 -25.34
N TYR A 272 9.44 -18.10 -25.11
CA TYR A 272 8.43 -17.42 -25.91
C TYR A 272 8.65 -15.91 -25.85
N THR A 273 8.24 -15.19 -26.88
CA THR A 273 8.28 -13.73 -26.93
C THR A 273 7.02 -13.21 -27.61
N GLU A 274 6.26 -12.39 -26.91
CA GLU A 274 5.13 -11.63 -27.46
C GLU A 274 5.56 -10.18 -27.68
N ILE A 275 5.30 -9.61 -28.86
CA ILE A 275 5.74 -8.25 -29.20
C ILE A 275 4.60 -7.27 -28.90
N PHE A 276 4.94 -6.12 -28.30
CA PHE A 276 4.01 -5.05 -28.01
C PHE A 276 4.45 -3.74 -28.69
N ASN A 277 3.49 -3.03 -29.29
CA ASN A 277 3.75 -1.74 -29.92
C ASN A 277 4.09 -0.65 -28.91
N MET A 278 3.57 -0.78 -27.69
CA MET A 278 3.68 0.22 -26.63
C MET A 278 4.20 -0.39 -25.32
N PRO A 279 4.84 0.40 -24.45
CA PRO A 279 5.42 -0.11 -23.21
C PRO A 279 4.39 -0.82 -22.33
N ILE A 280 4.81 -1.95 -21.77
CA ILE A 280 4.04 -2.69 -20.77
C ILE A 280 4.18 -1.96 -19.43
N VAL A 281 3.05 -1.69 -18.78
CA VAL A 281 2.95 -1.03 -17.46
C VAL A 281 2.89 -2.06 -16.34
N PHE A 282 2.16 -3.15 -16.55
CA PHE A 282 1.91 -4.17 -15.56
C PHE A 282 1.83 -5.56 -16.21
N VAL A 283 2.42 -6.54 -15.55
CA VAL A 283 2.24 -7.96 -15.80
C VAL A 283 1.96 -8.69 -14.49
N GLY A 284 0.92 -9.50 -14.44
CA GLY A 284 0.56 -10.24 -13.23
C GLY A 284 -0.30 -11.47 -13.52
N PRO A 285 -0.17 -12.54 -12.71
CA PRO A 285 -0.97 -13.73 -12.87
C PRO A 285 -2.41 -13.46 -12.40
N SER A 286 -3.36 -14.18 -12.97
CA SER A 286 -4.72 -14.26 -12.48
C SER A 286 -5.20 -15.71 -12.56
N GLY A 287 -5.79 -16.21 -11.47
CA GLY A 287 -6.21 -17.60 -11.42
C GLY A 287 -5.07 -18.61 -11.61
N GLU A 288 -5.38 -19.75 -12.20
CA GLU A 288 -4.48 -20.91 -12.30
C GLU A 288 -3.63 -20.97 -13.56
N ASP A 289 -4.02 -20.28 -14.65
CA ASP A 289 -3.38 -20.38 -15.97
C ASP A 289 -3.34 -19.06 -16.75
N SER A 290 -3.92 -18.00 -16.18
CA SER A 290 -4.12 -16.73 -16.87
C SER A 290 -3.09 -15.68 -16.48
N LEU A 291 -2.77 -14.82 -17.44
CA LEU A 291 -1.83 -13.73 -17.32
C LEU A 291 -2.48 -12.44 -17.82
N LEU A 292 -2.39 -11.39 -17.02
CA LEU A 292 -2.85 -10.06 -17.34
C LEU A 292 -1.67 -9.17 -17.73
N VAL A 293 -1.81 -8.48 -18.85
CA VAL A 293 -0.80 -7.53 -19.34
C VAL A 293 -1.48 -6.21 -19.64
N TYR A 294 -1.05 -5.12 -19.00
CA TYR A 294 -1.61 -3.79 -19.23
C TYR A 294 -0.55 -2.87 -19.84
N THR A 295 -0.90 -2.14 -20.90
CA THR A 295 0.04 -1.34 -21.70
C THR A 295 -0.28 0.15 -21.68
N HIS A 296 0.68 0.96 -22.17
CA HIS A 296 0.50 2.39 -22.39
C HIS A 296 -0.60 2.75 -23.40
N GLU A 297 -1.09 1.79 -24.21
CA GLU A 297 -2.26 1.97 -25.08
C GLU A 297 -3.57 1.95 -24.30
N ASN A 298 -3.50 1.80 -22.98
CA ASN A 298 -4.67 1.69 -22.12
C ASN A 298 -5.50 0.43 -22.43
N ILE A 299 -4.81 -0.64 -22.88
CA ILE A 299 -5.39 -1.95 -23.17
C ILE A 299 -4.89 -2.94 -22.13
N LEU A 300 -5.83 -3.70 -21.56
CA LEU A 300 -5.59 -4.88 -20.73
C LEU A 300 -5.79 -6.12 -21.59
N TYR A 301 -4.74 -6.90 -21.77
CA TYR A 301 -4.75 -8.17 -22.48
C TYR A 301 -4.90 -9.31 -21.47
N HIS A 302 -5.73 -10.28 -21.82
CA HIS A 302 -5.86 -11.56 -21.13
C HIS A 302 -5.23 -12.64 -21.99
N TYR A 303 -4.17 -13.24 -21.44
CA TYR A 303 -3.50 -14.39 -22.02
C TYR A 303 -3.75 -15.63 -21.17
N VAL A 304 -3.86 -16.78 -21.81
CA VAL A 304 -3.76 -18.09 -21.17
C VAL A 304 -2.42 -18.70 -21.53
N ILE A 305 -1.73 -19.25 -20.52
CA ILE A 305 -0.44 -19.91 -20.71
C ILE A 305 -0.71 -21.37 -21.11
N SER A 306 -0.46 -21.69 -22.38
CA SER A 306 -0.56 -23.06 -22.88
C SER A 306 0.80 -23.75 -22.79
N MET A 307 0.79 -24.90 -22.10
CA MET A 307 1.95 -25.78 -21.92
C MET A 307 1.72 -27.09 -22.66
N ASP A 308 2.17 -27.15 -23.90
CA ASP A 308 2.27 -28.42 -24.63
C ASP A 308 3.65 -29.03 -24.40
N ASN A 309 3.76 -30.37 -24.50
CA ASN A 309 4.98 -31.15 -24.23
C ASN A 309 6.27 -30.63 -24.91
N ASN A 310 6.16 -29.79 -25.95
CA ASN A 310 7.31 -29.20 -26.64
C ASN A 310 7.28 -27.67 -26.78
N LYS A 311 6.23 -26.95 -26.34
CA LYS A 311 6.11 -25.49 -26.51
C LYS A 311 5.32 -24.85 -25.36
N SER A 312 5.92 -23.85 -24.73
CA SER A 312 5.21 -22.89 -23.89
C SER A 312 4.84 -21.68 -24.74
N GLN A 313 3.56 -21.33 -24.81
CA GLN A 313 3.08 -20.18 -25.57
C GLN A 313 2.03 -19.38 -24.81
N LEU A 314 1.91 -18.11 -25.14
CA LEU A 314 0.83 -17.25 -24.67
C LEU A 314 -0.26 -17.22 -25.73
N ILE A 315 -1.48 -17.57 -25.34
CA ILE A 315 -2.65 -17.47 -26.22
C ILE A 315 -3.47 -16.28 -25.75
N GLN A 316 -3.55 -15.22 -26.57
CA GLN A 316 -4.43 -14.10 -26.27
C GLN A 316 -5.88 -14.55 -26.42
N VAL A 317 -6.62 -14.58 -25.31
CA VAL A 317 -8.02 -14.99 -25.28
C VAL A 317 -8.97 -13.80 -25.24
N GLY A 318 -8.51 -12.64 -24.74
CA GLY A 318 -9.33 -11.44 -24.68
C GLY A 318 -8.51 -10.15 -24.53
N GLN A 319 -9.15 -9.01 -24.80
CA GLN A 319 -8.59 -7.69 -24.49
C GLN A 319 -9.70 -6.68 -24.16
N ILE A 320 -9.38 -5.73 -23.27
CA ILE A 320 -10.27 -4.62 -22.89
C ILE A 320 -9.51 -3.31 -23.06
N ALA A 321 -10.12 -2.34 -23.72
CA ALA A 321 -9.59 -1.00 -23.82
C ALA A 321 -10.29 -0.05 -22.84
N PHE A 322 -9.52 0.74 -22.08
CA PHE A 322 -10.04 1.67 -21.06
C PHE A 322 -9.92 3.15 -21.48
N HIS A 323 -9.94 3.41 -22.79
CA HIS A 323 -9.91 4.77 -23.35
C HIS A 323 -11.02 5.63 -22.73
N GLY A 324 -10.67 6.83 -22.26
CA GLY A 324 -11.60 7.74 -21.59
C GLY A 324 -11.89 7.41 -20.12
N VAL A 325 -11.50 6.22 -19.62
CA VAL A 325 -11.65 5.82 -18.22
C VAL A 325 -10.36 6.07 -17.44
N VAL A 326 -9.26 5.43 -17.85
CA VAL A 326 -7.94 5.66 -17.26
C VAL A 326 -7.25 6.79 -18.02
N ARG A 327 -7.01 7.92 -17.35
CA ARG A 327 -6.43 9.12 -17.98
C ARG A 327 -4.93 8.98 -18.26
N ALA A 328 -4.20 8.27 -17.41
CA ALA A 328 -2.75 8.16 -17.46
C ALA A 328 -2.33 6.71 -17.17
N PRO A 329 -2.17 5.87 -18.20
CA PRO A 329 -1.78 4.46 -18.03
C PRO A 329 -0.50 4.27 -17.23
N SER A 330 0.49 5.16 -17.38
CA SER A 330 1.76 5.10 -16.66
C SER A 330 1.66 5.26 -15.14
N ARG A 331 0.49 5.67 -14.61
CA ARG A 331 0.21 5.82 -13.18
C ARG A 331 -0.47 4.61 -12.56
N VAL A 332 -0.83 3.62 -13.38
CA VAL A 332 -1.32 2.33 -12.90
C VAL A 332 -0.17 1.58 -12.24
N ARG A 333 -0.36 1.20 -10.97
CA ARG A 333 0.60 0.43 -10.18
C ARG A 333 0.31 -1.07 -10.20
N SER A 334 -0.97 -1.45 -10.26
CA SER A 334 -1.42 -2.84 -10.28
C SER A 334 -2.79 -2.97 -10.92
N VAL A 335 -3.05 -4.14 -11.52
CA VAL A 335 -4.35 -4.54 -12.05
C VAL A 335 -4.68 -5.94 -11.53
N SER A 336 -5.86 -6.11 -10.95
CA SER A 336 -6.48 -7.41 -10.69
C SER A 336 -7.86 -7.40 -11.33
N TRP A 337 -8.44 -8.57 -11.56
CA TRP A 337 -9.82 -8.66 -11.99
C TRP A 337 -10.57 -9.77 -11.27
N VAL A 338 -11.88 -9.73 -11.41
CA VAL A 338 -12.81 -10.65 -10.79
C VAL A 338 -13.77 -11.13 -11.85
N VAL A 339 -13.59 -12.38 -12.27
CA VAL A 339 -14.54 -13.04 -13.17
C VAL A 339 -15.59 -13.76 -12.31
N PRO A 340 -16.89 -13.59 -12.59
CA PRO A 340 -17.95 -14.31 -11.87
C PRO A 340 -17.78 -15.83 -11.93
N GLU A 341 -18.07 -16.54 -10.83
CA GLU A 341 -17.90 -18.01 -10.78
C GLU A 341 -18.71 -18.75 -11.85
N SER A 342 -19.89 -18.25 -12.21
CA SER A 342 -20.71 -18.83 -13.28
C SER A 342 -19.99 -18.82 -14.63
N GLN A 343 -19.23 -17.76 -14.90
CA GLN A 343 -18.44 -17.62 -16.12
C GLN A 343 -17.18 -18.48 -16.06
N LEU A 344 -16.50 -18.56 -14.91
CA LEU A 344 -15.33 -19.44 -14.76
C LEU A 344 -15.68 -20.93 -14.89
N ARG A 345 -16.84 -21.37 -14.38
CA ARG A 345 -17.22 -22.79 -14.38
C ARG A 345 -17.82 -23.26 -15.71
N ASN A 346 -18.65 -22.42 -16.33
CA ASN A 346 -19.49 -22.82 -17.47
C ASN A 346 -19.35 -21.90 -18.69
N GLY A 347 -18.57 -20.83 -18.58
CA GLY A 347 -18.41 -19.82 -19.62
C GLY A 347 -17.23 -20.12 -20.56
N ASP A 348 -17.16 -19.34 -21.62
CA ASP A 348 -16.05 -19.34 -22.56
C ASP A 348 -14.98 -18.35 -22.08
N PRO A 349 -13.73 -18.78 -21.80
CA PRO A 349 -12.65 -17.90 -21.36
C PRO A 349 -12.40 -16.71 -22.29
N SER A 350 -12.69 -16.83 -23.60
CA SER A 350 -12.53 -15.69 -24.53
C SER A 350 -13.50 -14.54 -24.24
N ARG A 351 -14.55 -14.80 -23.45
CA ARG A 351 -15.56 -13.83 -23.04
C ARG A 351 -15.39 -13.36 -21.60
N ASP A 352 -14.38 -13.83 -20.87
CA ASP A 352 -14.15 -13.44 -19.47
C ASP A 352 -14.07 -11.92 -19.30
N VAL A 353 -13.44 -11.28 -20.29
CA VAL A 353 -13.38 -9.84 -20.47
C VAL A 353 -14.76 -9.16 -20.31
N GLU A 354 -15.81 -9.70 -20.93
CA GLU A 354 -17.16 -9.10 -20.90
C GLU A 354 -17.79 -9.09 -19.50
N PHE A 355 -17.38 -10.03 -18.63
CA PHE A 355 -17.95 -10.22 -17.31
C PHE A 355 -17.01 -9.79 -16.18
N ALA A 356 -15.74 -9.56 -16.47
CA ALA A 356 -14.72 -9.24 -15.48
C ALA A 356 -14.95 -7.86 -14.88
N SER A 357 -15.05 -7.80 -13.55
CA SER A 357 -14.89 -6.55 -12.81
C SER A 357 -13.40 -6.30 -12.54
N VAL A 358 -12.88 -5.13 -12.89
CA VAL A 358 -11.43 -4.85 -12.86
C VAL A 358 -11.10 -3.91 -11.71
N LEU A 359 -10.10 -4.27 -10.91
CA LEU A 359 -9.52 -3.46 -9.85
C LEU A 359 -8.22 -2.83 -10.34
N PHE A 360 -8.19 -1.51 -10.38
CA PHE A 360 -7.01 -0.71 -10.70
C PHE A 360 -6.49 0.00 -9.45
N LEU A 361 -5.22 -0.18 -9.14
CA LEU A 361 -4.51 0.71 -8.22
C LEU A 361 -3.82 1.80 -9.04
N VAL A 362 -4.36 3.02 -9.03
CA VAL A 362 -3.85 4.17 -9.80
C VAL A 362 -3.46 5.29 -8.85
N ASP A 363 -2.21 5.75 -8.91
CA ASP A 363 -1.65 6.66 -7.89
C ASP A 363 -1.98 6.13 -6.49
N ASP A 364 -2.75 6.86 -5.68
CA ASP A 364 -3.16 6.52 -4.32
C ASP A 364 -4.56 5.87 -4.23
N LYS A 365 -5.24 5.63 -5.34
CA LYS A 365 -6.65 5.21 -5.39
C LYS A 365 -6.80 3.78 -5.84
N LEU A 366 -7.63 3.04 -5.11
CA LEU A 366 -8.16 1.76 -5.60
C LEU A 366 -9.49 2.03 -6.29
N VAL A 367 -9.53 1.71 -7.57
CA VAL A 367 -10.63 1.97 -8.49
C VAL A 367 -11.22 0.65 -8.95
N LEU A 368 -12.53 0.49 -8.82
CA LEU A 368 -13.29 -0.60 -9.37
C LEU A 368 -13.93 -0.17 -10.69
N LEU A 369 -13.76 -0.98 -11.72
CA LEU A 369 -14.45 -0.89 -13.00
C LEU A 369 -15.38 -2.08 -13.13
N GLN A 370 -16.67 -1.82 -13.31
CA GLN A 370 -17.67 -2.89 -13.49
C GLN A 370 -18.23 -2.86 -14.90
N PRO A 371 -18.42 -4.02 -15.53
CA PRO A 371 -19.04 -4.08 -16.84
C PRO A 371 -20.51 -3.65 -16.72
N SER A 372 -20.92 -2.76 -17.59
CA SER A 372 -22.31 -2.35 -17.80
C SER A 372 -22.63 -2.34 -19.29
N ARG A 373 -23.89 -2.57 -19.64
CA ARG A 373 -24.35 -2.56 -21.04
C ARG A 373 -25.19 -1.32 -21.28
N THR A 374 -24.90 -0.64 -22.38
CA THR A 374 -25.71 0.49 -22.84
C THR A 374 -27.03 -0.02 -23.45
N PRO A 375 -28.03 0.86 -23.70
CA PRO A 375 -29.25 0.47 -24.41
C PRO A 375 -29.00 -0.07 -25.83
N GLU A 376 -27.85 0.25 -26.42
CA GLU A 376 -27.40 -0.19 -27.74
C GLU A 376 -26.59 -1.51 -27.68
N ASP A 377 -26.54 -2.17 -26.51
CA ASP A 377 -25.79 -3.40 -26.20
C ASP A 377 -24.26 -3.27 -26.25
N ASP A 378 -23.73 -2.06 -26.35
CA ASP A 378 -22.28 -1.84 -26.23
C ASP A 378 -21.80 -2.01 -24.78
N LEU A 379 -20.68 -2.71 -24.62
CA LEU A 379 -20.00 -2.90 -23.35
C LEU A 379 -19.32 -1.59 -22.90
N LYS A 380 -19.72 -1.11 -21.73
CA LYS A 380 -19.13 0.02 -21.03
C LYS A 380 -18.58 -0.44 -19.68
N TYR A 381 -17.64 0.31 -19.13
CA TYR A 381 -17.21 0.13 -17.75
C TYR A 381 -17.60 1.35 -16.91
N ASP A 382 -18.31 1.11 -15.81
CA ASP A 382 -18.60 2.13 -14.82
C ASP A 382 -17.49 2.18 -13.77
N LEU A 383 -16.96 3.39 -13.56
CA LEU A 383 -15.83 3.64 -12.67
C LEU A 383 -16.30 4.07 -11.30
N ARG A 384 -15.74 3.44 -10.25
CA ARG A 384 -15.92 3.85 -8.86
C ARG A 384 -14.62 3.77 -8.07
N VAL A 385 -14.27 4.86 -7.38
CA VAL A 385 -13.17 4.85 -6.40
C VAL A 385 -13.68 4.20 -5.11
N ILE A 386 -13.06 3.11 -4.68
CA ILE A 386 -13.48 2.35 -3.47
C ILE A 386 -12.57 2.60 -2.26
N ALA A 387 -11.32 3.04 -2.48
CA ALA A 387 -10.42 3.47 -1.41
C ALA A 387 -9.42 4.53 -1.92
N GLN A 388 -8.91 5.35 -1.00
CA GLN A 388 -7.88 6.37 -1.23
C GLN A 388 -6.73 6.18 -0.24
N HIS A 389 -5.59 6.82 -0.50
CA HIS A 389 -4.36 6.67 0.27
C HIS A 389 -3.91 5.20 0.37
N VAL A 390 -4.17 4.39 -0.65
CA VAL A 390 -3.85 2.96 -0.66
C VAL A 390 -2.37 2.78 -1.01
N GLU A 391 -1.55 2.25 -0.10
CA GLU A 391 -0.17 1.88 -0.43
C GLU A 391 -0.13 0.58 -1.24
N TYR A 392 -0.89 -0.42 -0.80
CA TYR A 392 -1.07 -1.70 -1.46
C TYR A 392 -2.44 -2.32 -1.14
N TYR A 393 -2.85 -3.29 -1.95
CA TYR A 393 -4.00 -4.16 -1.70
C TYR A 393 -3.63 -5.63 -1.84
N ILE A 394 -4.41 -6.53 -1.27
CA ILE A 394 -4.28 -7.97 -1.50
C ILE A 394 -5.67 -8.52 -1.78
N LEU A 395 -5.86 -9.06 -2.98
CA LEU A 395 -7.04 -9.84 -3.34
C LEU A 395 -6.74 -11.32 -3.05
N MET A 396 -7.38 -11.87 -2.03
CA MET A 396 -7.01 -13.19 -1.49
C MET A 396 -7.29 -14.35 -2.44
N ARG A 397 -8.29 -14.22 -3.31
CA ARG A 397 -8.57 -15.24 -4.32
C ARG A 397 -7.42 -15.46 -5.31
N ASP A 398 -6.58 -14.45 -5.52
CA ASP A 398 -5.42 -14.55 -6.43
C ASP A 398 -4.24 -15.28 -5.76
N GLN A 399 -4.33 -15.63 -4.47
CA GLN A 399 -3.26 -16.23 -3.66
C GLN A 399 -3.45 -17.74 -3.47
N LEU A 400 -3.61 -18.47 -4.58
CA LEU A 400 -3.99 -19.88 -4.62
C LEU A 400 -3.04 -20.79 -3.80
N TYR A 401 -1.73 -20.55 -3.89
CA TYR A 401 -0.72 -21.46 -3.29
C TYR A 401 -0.21 -21.05 -1.91
N PHE A 402 -0.57 -19.88 -1.39
CA PHE A 402 0.02 -19.40 -0.14
C PHE A 402 -0.77 -19.79 1.11
N ASN A 403 -2.09 -19.60 1.08
CA ASN A 403 -2.95 -19.85 2.24
C ASN A 403 -3.65 -21.22 2.18
N PHE A 404 -3.58 -21.97 1.07
CA PHE A 404 -4.49 -23.10 0.86
C PHE A 404 -3.82 -24.44 0.52
N THR A 405 -2.49 -24.51 0.63
CA THR A 405 -1.73 -25.77 0.45
C THR A 405 -1.32 -26.34 1.82
N GLY A 406 -2.27 -27.02 2.46
CA GLY A 406 -2.09 -27.82 3.67
C GLY A 406 -3.25 -28.82 3.75
N ALA A 407 -3.00 -30.04 4.22
CA ALA A 407 -3.89 -31.21 4.14
C ALA A 407 -5.38 -30.92 4.43
N GLU A 408 -6.27 -31.53 3.64
CA GLU A 408 -7.75 -31.39 3.61
C GLU A 408 -8.36 -30.30 2.71
N GLY A 409 -7.63 -29.84 1.70
CA GLY A 409 -8.23 -29.15 0.55
C GLY A 409 -8.55 -30.12 -0.59
N SER A 410 -9.40 -31.13 -0.39
CA SER A 410 -9.99 -31.81 -1.55
C SER A 410 -10.72 -30.74 -2.37
N ALA A 411 -10.49 -30.72 -3.69
CA ALA A 411 -11.42 -30.15 -4.65
C ALA A 411 -12.87 -30.45 -4.22
N PRO A 412 -13.86 -29.55 -4.44
CA PRO A 412 -15.23 -29.77 -3.97
C PRO A 412 -15.63 -31.20 -4.28
N GLN A 413 -15.85 -32.01 -3.23
CA GLN A 413 -16.20 -33.41 -3.40
C GLN A 413 -17.46 -33.44 -4.26
N THR A 414 -17.39 -34.13 -5.40
CA THR A 414 -18.58 -34.52 -6.15
C THR A 414 -19.60 -35.05 -5.16
N PRO A 415 -20.81 -34.46 -5.07
CA PRO A 415 -21.74 -34.79 -4.01
C PRO A 415 -22.11 -36.27 -4.08
N SER A 416 -21.82 -36.99 -2.99
CA SER A 416 -22.18 -38.39 -2.84
C SER A 416 -23.70 -38.57 -3.00
N PRO A 417 -24.18 -39.64 -3.66
CA PRO A 417 -25.61 -39.83 -3.96
C PRO A 417 -26.55 -39.88 -2.74
N GLY A 418 -26.01 -39.94 -1.52
CA GLY A 418 -26.77 -39.93 -0.26
C GLY A 418 -27.16 -38.54 0.27
N ALA A 419 -26.64 -37.44 -0.28
CA ALA A 419 -26.98 -36.07 0.16
C ALA A 419 -28.36 -35.58 -0.34
N PHE A 420 -29.04 -36.37 -1.17
CA PHE A 420 -30.33 -35.98 -1.78
C PHE A 420 -31.55 -36.12 -0.86
N LEU A 421 -31.41 -36.73 0.34
CA LEU A 421 -32.58 -37.07 1.18
C LEU A 421 -32.75 -36.19 2.43
N THR A 422 -31.86 -35.24 2.69
CA THR A 422 -32.01 -34.27 3.80
C THR A 422 -31.58 -32.88 3.37
N GLY A 423 -32.48 -32.12 2.74
CA GLY A 423 -32.21 -30.70 2.47
C GLY A 423 -33.05 -30.00 1.39
N SER A 424 -34.34 -30.30 1.26
CA SER A 424 -35.25 -29.28 0.70
C SER A 424 -35.18 -28.05 1.61
N TYR A 425 -34.82 -26.87 1.07
CA TYR A 425 -34.52 -25.58 1.71
C TYR A 425 -33.03 -25.30 2.02
N SER A 426 -32.21 -24.96 1.01
CA SER A 426 -31.07 -24.01 1.16
C SER A 426 -30.37 -23.75 -0.19
N TYR A 427 -30.91 -22.81 -0.97
CA TYR A 427 -30.29 -22.31 -2.20
C TYR A 427 -29.43 -21.05 -1.97
N ARG A 428 -28.89 -20.79 -0.75
CA ARG A 428 -28.42 -19.42 -0.42
C ARG A 428 -27.26 -19.18 0.56
N GLN A 429 -26.50 -20.15 1.04
CA GLN A 429 -25.37 -19.83 1.94
C GLN A 429 -24.12 -20.66 1.59
N GLU A 430 -23.25 -20.08 0.77
CA GLU A 430 -21.83 -20.42 0.81
C GLU A 430 -21.32 -20.16 2.25
N PRO A 431 -20.58 -21.08 2.89
CA PRO A 431 -20.04 -20.85 4.22
C PRO A 431 -19.11 -19.63 4.19
N PHE A 432 -19.30 -18.69 5.12
CA PHE A 432 -18.46 -17.48 5.23
C PHE A 432 -16.99 -17.86 5.24
N THR A 433 -16.24 -17.32 4.30
CA THR A 433 -14.82 -17.58 4.15
C THR A 433 -14.09 -16.32 3.74
N LEU A 434 -12.93 -16.07 4.35
CA LEU A 434 -12.06 -14.95 3.97
C LEU A 434 -11.21 -15.26 2.74
N ARG A 435 -11.43 -16.40 2.06
CA ARG A 435 -10.75 -16.75 0.81
C ARG A 435 -10.96 -15.72 -0.28
N ASP A 436 -12.13 -15.09 -0.27
CA ASP A 436 -12.52 -14.10 -1.27
C ASP A 436 -12.39 -12.64 -0.78
N SER A 437 -11.60 -12.43 0.25
CA SER A 437 -11.47 -11.11 0.88
C SER A 437 -10.56 -10.15 0.10
N LEU A 438 -10.86 -8.87 0.21
CA LEU A 438 -10.04 -7.77 -0.31
C LEU A 438 -9.46 -6.97 0.85
N TRP A 439 -8.14 -6.90 0.91
CA TRP A 439 -7.40 -6.17 1.95
C TRP A 439 -6.73 -4.94 1.36
N THR A 440 -6.66 -3.85 2.10
CA THR A 440 -5.96 -2.62 1.71
C THR A 440 -5.20 -2.04 2.89
N PHE A 441 -4.01 -1.50 2.65
CA PHE A 441 -3.27 -0.74 3.65
C PHE A 441 -3.25 0.74 3.27
N THR A 442 -3.66 1.60 4.20
CA THR A 442 -3.87 3.03 3.97
C THR A 442 -2.86 3.95 4.66
N GLY A 443 -1.65 3.44 4.95
CA GLY A 443 -0.62 4.14 5.71
C GLY A 443 -0.82 4.08 7.23
N GLN A 444 -2.05 4.22 7.73
CA GLN A 444 -2.29 4.17 9.18
C GLN A 444 -2.97 2.88 9.64
N LYS A 445 -3.89 2.36 8.83
CA LYS A 445 -4.70 1.18 9.17
C LYS A 445 -4.82 0.22 8.01
N LEU A 446 -4.97 -1.04 8.36
CA LEU A 446 -5.34 -2.11 7.46
C LEU A 446 -6.87 -2.16 7.38
N ARG A 447 -7.43 -2.29 6.19
CA ARG A 447 -8.87 -2.39 5.97
C ARG A 447 -9.20 -3.63 5.17
N LEU A 448 -10.35 -4.23 5.47
CA LEU A 448 -10.75 -5.52 4.94
C LEU A 448 -12.23 -5.49 4.52
N TRP A 449 -12.50 -5.95 3.31
CA TRP A 449 -13.83 -6.45 2.93
C TRP A 449 -13.82 -7.99 3.02
N PRO A 450 -14.62 -8.59 3.91
CA PRO A 450 -14.62 -10.03 4.13
C PRO A 450 -14.88 -10.86 2.86
N ALA A 451 -15.69 -10.32 1.95
CA ALA A 451 -15.89 -10.84 0.61
C ALA A 451 -15.87 -9.68 -0.39
N VAL A 452 -15.13 -9.82 -1.48
CA VAL A 452 -15.09 -8.82 -2.56
C VAL A 452 -16.43 -8.70 -3.28
N SER A 453 -17.30 -9.72 -3.22
CA SER A 453 -18.70 -9.61 -3.68
C SER A 453 -19.46 -8.48 -2.99
N ASN A 454 -19.15 -8.16 -1.73
CA ASN A 454 -19.71 -6.99 -1.03
C ASN A 454 -19.30 -5.69 -1.71
N VAL A 455 -18.04 -5.62 -2.15
CA VAL A 455 -17.53 -4.47 -2.92
C VAL A 455 -18.26 -4.41 -4.27
N LEU A 456 -18.40 -5.53 -4.98
CA LEU A 456 -19.04 -5.56 -6.30
C LEU A 456 -20.54 -5.23 -6.28
N SER A 457 -21.26 -5.64 -5.23
CA SER A 457 -22.72 -5.52 -5.14
C SER A 457 -23.20 -4.20 -4.54
N SER A 458 -22.37 -3.54 -3.72
CA SER A 458 -22.75 -2.28 -3.09
C SER A 458 -23.04 -1.23 -4.15
N SER A 459 -24.12 -0.46 -4.01
CA SER A 459 -24.51 0.58 -4.97
C SER A 459 -24.13 1.99 -4.51
N SER A 460 -23.96 2.20 -3.19
CA SER A 460 -23.62 3.49 -2.56
C SER A 460 -22.32 3.41 -1.76
N ALA A 461 -21.70 4.57 -1.51
CA ALA A 461 -20.50 4.69 -0.67
C ALA A 461 -20.77 4.34 0.80
N ASP A 462 -21.98 4.62 1.29
CA ASP A 462 -22.37 4.30 2.66
C ASP A 462 -22.50 2.78 2.85
N ALA A 463 -23.18 2.09 1.91
CA ALA A 463 -23.28 0.63 1.93
C ALA A 463 -21.91 -0.07 1.83
N LEU A 464 -20.99 0.48 1.05
CA LEU A 464 -19.60 0.00 0.99
C LEU A 464 -18.89 0.14 2.34
N SER A 465 -19.14 1.23 3.05
CA SER A 465 -18.52 1.53 4.34
C SER A 465 -19.04 0.63 5.44
N ASP A 466 -20.32 0.25 5.40
CA ASP A 466 -20.92 -0.67 6.37
C ASP A 466 -20.32 -2.08 6.29
N THR A 467 -19.84 -2.49 5.11
CA THR A 467 -19.20 -3.81 4.90
C THR A 467 -17.70 -3.83 5.20
N LEU A 468 -17.11 -2.67 5.53
CA LEU A 468 -15.67 -2.50 5.71
C LEU A 468 -15.27 -2.75 7.17
N VAL A 469 -14.22 -3.56 7.36
CA VAL A 469 -13.59 -3.81 8.67
C VAL A 469 -12.28 -3.02 8.75
N ASP A 470 -12.19 -2.14 9.74
CA ASP A 470 -10.95 -1.43 10.08
C ASP A 470 -10.14 -2.21 11.13
N ILE A 471 -8.86 -2.43 10.85
CA ILE A 471 -7.90 -3.08 11.74
C ILE A 471 -6.76 -2.07 12.02
N PRO A 472 -6.71 -1.46 13.21
CA PRO A 472 -5.62 -0.58 13.58
C PRO A 472 -4.33 -1.39 13.70
N VAL A 473 -3.22 -0.83 13.23
CA VAL A 473 -1.88 -1.46 13.30
C VAL A 473 -0.87 -0.43 13.80
N ASP A 474 0.04 -0.84 14.67
CA ASP A 474 1.12 0.01 15.21
C ASP A 474 2.47 -0.23 14.51
N PHE A 475 2.56 -1.24 13.64
CA PHE A 475 3.72 -1.59 12.81
C PHE A 475 3.42 -1.51 11.31
N TYR A 476 4.44 -1.59 10.45
CA TYR A 476 4.22 -1.64 8.99
C TYR A 476 3.82 -3.06 8.57
N PRO A 477 2.60 -3.31 8.07
CA PRO A 477 2.18 -4.68 7.74
C PRO A 477 2.87 -5.15 6.47
N LEU A 478 3.35 -6.40 6.49
CA LEU A 478 4.04 -7.04 5.38
C LEU A 478 3.15 -8.06 4.69
N SER A 479 2.44 -8.90 5.45
CA SER A 479 1.66 -10.02 4.94
C SER A 479 0.45 -10.33 5.83
N ILE A 480 -0.53 -11.03 5.27
CA ILE A 480 -1.72 -11.52 5.98
C ILE A 480 -1.75 -13.04 5.84
N LEU A 481 -1.64 -13.74 6.97
CA LEU A 481 -1.68 -15.19 7.04
C LEU A 481 -3.11 -15.62 7.40
N LEU A 482 -3.93 -15.88 6.38
CA LEU A 482 -5.33 -16.22 6.59
C LEU A 482 -5.50 -17.51 7.39
N THR A 483 -4.68 -18.53 7.17
CA THR A 483 -4.79 -19.81 7.93
C THR A 483 -4.50 -19.66 9.42
N LYS A 484 -3.72 -18.65 9.78
CA LYS A 484 -3.29 -18.40 11.16
C LYS A 484 -4.06 -17.26 11.83
N GLY A 485 -4.96 -16.57 11.12
CA GLY A 485 -5.70 -15.46 11.71
C GLY A 485 -4.83 -14.25 12.09
N ILE A 486 -3.63 -14.10 11.51
CA ILE A 486 -2.66 -13.05 11.86
C ILE A 486 -2.29 -12.12 10.71
N VAL A 487 -2.09 -10.86 11.05
CA VAL A 487 -1.35 -9.87 10.28
C VAL A 487 0.09 -9.92 10.74
N LEU A 488 1.01 -10.12 9.79
CA LEU A 488 2.45 -10.06 9.99
C LEU A 488 2.94 -8.68 9.56
N GLY A 489 3.81 -8.07 10.36
CA GLY A 489 4.52 -6.87 9.94
C GLY A 489 5.89 -6.74 10.55
N ILE A 490 6.47 -5.58 10.30
CA ILE A 490 7.86 -5.26 10.65
C ILE A 490 7.90 -3.95 11.41
N GLU A 491 8.77 -3.94 12.40
CA GLU A 491 9.16 -2.75 13.13
C GLU A 491 10.69 -2.69 13.15
N THR A 492 11.23 -1.47 13.15
CA THR A 492 12.67 -1.28 13.18
C THR A 492 13.07 -0.55 14.45
N THR A 493 14.00 -1.15 15.19
CA THR A 493 14.50 -0.63 16.45
C THR A 493 15.98 -0.27 16.32
N LEU A 494 16.36 0.91 16.81
CA LEU A 494 17.77 1.30 16.93
C LEU A 494 18.38 0.66 18.19
N LEU A 495 19.42 -0.15 18.01
CA LEU A 495 20.18 -0.77 19.09
C LEU A 495 21.54 -0.07 19.24
N GLN A 496 21.81 0.43 20.43
CA GLN A 496 23.11 0.92 20.86
C GLN A 496 23.56 0.10 22.05
N ARG A 497 24.61 -0.71 21.87
CA ARG A 497 25.19 -1.49 22.97
C ARG A 497 26.48 -0.85 23.44
N ARG A 498 26.79 -1.00 24.74
CA ARG A 498 28.00 -0.43 25.34
C ARG A 498 29.28 -1.17 24.92
N ASP A 499 29.15 -2.43 24.51
CA ASP A 499 30.23 -3.32 24.09
C ASP A 499 30.55 -3.22 22.59
N THR A 500 29.67 -2.60 21.79
CA THR A 500 29.88 -2.39 20.35
C THR A 500 30.04 -0.90 20.06
N PRO A 501 31.05 -0.47 19.29
CA PRO A 501 31.31 0.94 19.04
C PRO A 501 30.36 1.57 18.00
N PHE A 502 29.41 0.82 17.45
CA PHE A 502 28.50 1.31 16.42
C PHE A 502 27.04 0.96 16.75
N PRO A 503 26.09 1.87 16.47
CA PRO A 503 24.66 1.60 16.49
C PRO A 503 24.24 0.66 15.34
N LEU A 504 23.17 -0.12 15.56
CA LEU A 504 22.60 -1.02 14.55
C LEU A 504 21.08 -0.89 14.52
N PHE A 505 20.49 -0.80 13.33
CA PHE A 505 19.06 -1.00 13.18
C PHE A 505 18.74 -2.49 13.08
N ARG A 506 17.86 -2.95 13.96
CA ARG A 506 17.33 -4.31 13.93
C ARG A 506 15.89 -4.28 13.46
N SER A 507 15.55 -5.15 12.53
CA SER A 507 14.18 -5.38 12.09
C SER A 507 13.57 -6.52 12.89
N ASP A 508 12.52 -6.22 13.64
CA ASP A 508 11.77 -7.17 14.44
C ASP A 508 10.43 -7.47 13.78
N ILE A 509 10.02 -8.74 13.86
CA ILE A 509 8.72 -9.20 13.37
C ILE A 509 7.67 -8.89 14.43
N ARG A 510 6.56 -8.29 13.99
CA ARG A 510 5.37 -8.05 14.81
C ARG A 510 4.20 -8.85 14.24
N THR A 511 3.34 -9.34 15.11
CA THR A 511 2.13 -10.09 14.74
C THR A 511 0.92 -9.55 15.48
N GLN A 512 -0.22 -9.49 14.81
CA GLN A 512 -1.50 -9.07 15.40
C GLN A 512 -2.63 -9.97 14.90
N LEU A 513 -3.54 -10.35 15.80
CA LEU A 513 -4.73 -11.12 15.45
C LEU A 513 -5.75 -10.22 14.76
N PHE A 514 -6.22 -10.60 13.56
CA PHE A 514 -7.29 -9.86 12.88
C PHE A 514 -8.69 -10.37 13.25
N LEU A 515 -8.79 -11.61 13.72
CA LEU A 515 -10.07 -12.28 14.00
C LEU A 515 -10.97 -11.50 14.97
N PRO A 516 -10.47 -10.88 16.06
CA PRO A 516 -11.32 -10.08 16.95
C PRO A 516 -12.06 -8.96 16.21
N TYR A 517 -11.41 -8.28 15.27
CA TYR A 517 -12.04 -7.21 14.50
C TYR A 517 -13.09 -7.73 13.52
N VAL A 518 -12.82 -8.88 12.88
CA VAL A 518 -13.78 -9.55 11.99
C VAL A 518 -15.02 -9.99 12.76
N LEU A 519 -14.85 -10.69 13.89
CA LEU A 519 -15.97 -11.14 14.71
C LEU A 519 -16.79 -9.97 15.26
N ARG A 520 -16.12 -8.91 15.74
CA ARG A 520 -16.79 -7.67 16.20
C ARG A 520 -17.66 -7.08 15.09
N HIS A 521 -17.13 -6.97 13.87
CA HIS A 521 -17.88 -6.44 12.72
C HIS A 521 -19.07 -7.34 12.35
N GLN A 522 -18.86 -8.67 12.24
CA GLN A 522 -19.94 -9.59 11.89
C GLN A 522 -21.08 -9.57 12.93
N LEU A 523 -20.75 -9.51 14.21
CA LEU A 523 -21.73 -9.54 15.30
C LEU A 523 -22.45 -8.20 15.52
N LEU A 524 -21.75 -7.06 15.40
CA LEU A 524 -22.30 -5.76 15.78
C LEU A 524 -22.73 -4.89 14.60
N VAL A 525 -22.07 -5.01 13.45
CA VAL A 525 -22.30 -4.14 12.28
C VAL A 525 -23.11 -4.88 11.22
N ALA A 526 -22.61 -6.03 10.76
CA ALA A 526 -23.30 -6.82 9.74
C ALA A 526 -24.51 -7.58 10.31
N ASN A 527 -24.54 -7.81 11.63
CA ASN A 527 -25.54 -8.61 12.33
C ASN A 527 -25.72 -10.02 11.70
N ASP A 528 -24.63 -10.59 11.18
CA ASP A 528 -24.59 -11.90 10.55
C ASP A 528 -23.95 -12.92 11.50
N HIS A 529 -24.80 -13.50 12.35
CA HIS A 529 -24.40 -14.52 13.31
C HIS A 529 -23.92 -15.81 12.62
N ALA A 530 -24.41 -16.11 11.41
CA ALA A 530 -23.99 -17.30 10.67
C ALA A 530 -22.55 -17.13 10.16
N ALA A 531 -22.23 -15.95 9.62
CA ALA A 531 -20.87 -15.61 9.25
C ALA A 531 -19.91 -15.60 10.45
N ALA A 532 -20.33 -15.03 11.57
CA ALA A 532 -19.53 -15.05 12.80
C ALA A 532 -19.27 -16.49 13.30
N PHE A 533 -20.29 -17.35 13.29
CA PHE A 533 -20.15 -18.75 13.68
C PHE A 533 -19.22 -19.52 12.73
N ALA A 534 -19.35 -19.32 11.42
CA ALA A 534 -18.46 -19.91 10.43
C ALA A 534 -17.00 -19.46 10.61
N ALA A 535 -16.76 -18.18 10.90
CA ALA A 535 -15.42 -17.69 11.24
C ALA A 535 -14.87 -18.37 12.49
N VAL A 536 -15.66 -18.47 13.58
CA VAL A 536 -15.25 -19.20 14.79
C VAL A 536 -14.91 -20.66 14.47
N ASN A 537 -15.76 -21.35 13.70
CA ASN A 537 -15.54 -22.73 13.32
C ASN A 537 -14.25 -22.91 12.50
N GLN A 538 -13.92 -21.94 11.64
CA GLN A 538 -12.68 -21.94 10.86
C GLN A 538 -11.43 -21.79 11.74
N TYR A 539 -11.47 -20.97 12.80
CA TYR A 539 -10.28 -20.60 13.58
C TYR A 539 -10.16 -21.27 14.94
N GLN A 540 -11.17 -22.01 15.42
CA GLN A 540 -11.19 -22.64 16.75
C GLN A 540 -10.04 -23.62 17.01
N HIS A 541 -9.43 -24.17 15.96
CA HIS A 541 -8.32 -25.10 16.05
C HIS A 541 -6.98 -24.44 16.45
N LEU A 542 -6.90 -23.10 16.36
CA LEU A 542 -5.69 -22.36 16.72
C LEU A 542 -5.51 -22.30 18.23
N SER A 543 -4.29 -22.58 18.71
CA SER A 543 -3.98 -22.64 20.16
C SER A 543 -4.25 -21.32 20.90
N TYR A 544 -4.14 -20.19 20.20
CA TYR A 544 -4.40 -18.83 20.70
C TYR A 544 -5.82 -18.32 20.39
N PHE A 545 -6.72 -19.17 19.91
CA PHE A 545 -8.11 -18.79 19.68
C PHE A 545 -8.82 -18.26 20.95
N PRO A 546 -8.65 -18.86 22.15
CA PRO A 546 -9.22 -18.30 23.39
C PRO A 546 -8.75 -16.86 23.65
N HIS A 547 -7.48 -16.57 23.36
CA HIS A 547 -6.93 -15.23 23.51
C HIS A 547 -7.53 -14.25 22.49
N ALA A 548 -7.83 -14.69 21.26
CA ALA A 548 -8.57 -13.87 20.30
C ALA A 548 -9.97 -13.47 20.83
N LEU A 549 -10.67 -14.38 21.51
CA LEU A 549 -11.96 -14.10 22.14
C LEU A 549 -11.82 -13.16 23.34
N GLU A 550 -10.75 -13.29 24.12
CA GLU A 550 -10.42 -12.36 25.21
C GLU A 550 -10.17 -10.94 24.69
N ILE A 551 -9.39 -10.79 23.62
CA ILE A 551 -9.18 -9.49 22.94
C ILE A 551 -10.50 -8.92 22.44
N LEU A 552 -11.36 -9.74 21.82
CA LEU A 552 -12.68 -9.31 21.37
C LEU A 552 -13.51 -8.78 22.56
N LEU A 553 -13.56 -9.53 23.66
CA LEU A 553 -14.27 -9.12 24.87
C LEU A 553 -13.70 -7.81 25.42
N HIS A 554 -12.38 -7.69 25.50
CA HIS A 554 -11.71 -6.48 25.95
C HIS A 554 -12.11 -5.26 25.11
N HIS A 555 -12.04 -5.36 23.77
CA HIS A 555 -12.46 -4.28 22.87
C HIS A 555 -13.92 -3.88 23.10
N ILE A 556 -14.83 -4.84 23.28
CA ILE A 556 -16.26 -4.57 23.53
C ILE A 556 -16.44 -3.87 24.89
N LEU A 557 -15.73 -4.30 25.93
CA LEU A 557 -15.80 -3.69 27.25
C LEU A 557 -15.23 -2.27 27.24
N ASP A 558 -14.13 -2.04 26.53
CA ASP A 558 -13.55 -0.70 26.34
C ASP A 558 -14.51 0.23 25.61
N ASP A 559 -15.15 -0.24 24.52
CA ASP A 559 -16.18 0.51 23.81
C ASP A 559 -17.37 0.87 24.73
N GLU A 560 -17.82 -0.07 25.56
CA GLU A 560 -18.91 0.17 26.51
C GLU A 560 -18.50 1.16 27.59
N HIS A 561 -17.27 1.05 28.11
CA HIS A 561 -16.70 1.99 29.07
C HIS A 561 -16.62 3.40 28.47
N GLU A 562 -16.09 3.53 27.25
CA GLU A 562 -16.06 4.81 26.54
C GLU A 562 -17.45 5.39 26.33
N ARG A 563 -18.42 4.56 25.92
CA ARG A 563 -19.82 4.98 25.72
C ARG A 563 -20.42 5.51 27.03
N LYS A 564 -20.21 4.82 28.14
CA LYS A 564 -20.65 5.27 29.48
C LYS A 564 -19.96 6.57 29.89
N ARG A 565 -18.66 6.71 29.63
CA ARG A 565 -17.89 7.95 29.90
C ARG A 565 -18.42 9.13 29.07
N LYS A 566 -18.68 8.93 27.78
CA LYS A 566 -19.26 9.94 26.89
C LYS A 566 -20.66 10.36 27.36
N LEU A 567 -21.51 9.40 27.76
CA LEU A 567 -22.84 9.68 28.32
C LEU A 567 -22.76 10.42 29.66
N ALA A 568 -21.83 10.06 30.55
CA ALA A 568 -21.63 10.75 31.82
C ALA A 568 -21.16 12.19 31.62
N LYS A 569 -20.24 12.42 30.66
CA LYS A 569 -19.77 13.75 30.28
C LYS A 569 -20.87 14.59 29.61
N ALA A 570 -21.71 13.99 28.77
CA ALA A 570 -22.86 14.68 28.19
C ALA A 570 -23.82 15.16 29.28
N ARG A 571 -24.16 14.28 30.23
CA ARG A 571 -25.00 14.63 31.38
C ARG A 571 -24.39 15.71 32.28
N SER A 572 -23.08 15.67 32.54
CA SER A 572 -22.43 16.73 33.33
C SER A 572 -22.44 18.07 32.60
N THR A 573 -22.25 18.07 31.28
CA THR A 573 -22.31 19.28 30.45
C THR A 573 -23.73 19.85 30.40
N GLU A 574 -24.76 19.00 30.30
CA GLU A 574 -26.17 19.42 30.37
C GLU A 574 -26.52 20.04 31.73
N VAL A 575 -26.02 19.45 32.84
CA VAL A 575 -26.22 19.99 34.20
C VAL A 575 -25.47 21.31 34.39
N GLU A 576 -24.24 21.45 33.90
CA GLU A 576 -23.50 22.71 33.92
C GLU A 576 -24.17 23.80 33.07
N THR A 577 -24.73 23.44 31.91
CA THR A 577 -25.49 24.37 31.05
C THR A 577 -26.79 24.82 31.74
N ALA A 578 -27.52 23.89 32.36
CA ALA A 578 -28.73 24.21 33.14
C ALA A 578 -28.44 25.06 34.39
N LEU A 579 -27.30 24.83 35.07
CA LEU A 579 -26.84 25.65 36.19
C LEU A 579 -26.41 27.05 35.74
N ALA A 580 -25.76 27.17 34.58
CA ALA A 580 -25.38 28.46 33.99
C ALA A 580 -26.62 29.32 33.66
N ASP A 581 -27.65 28.70 33.08
CA ASP A 581 -28.93 29.37 32.80
C ASP A 581 -29.65 29.83 34.09
N LEU A 582 -29.62 29.01 35.15
CA LEU A 582 -30.16 29.39 36.47
C LEU A 582 -29.38 30.52 37.16
N THR A 583 -28.07 30.65 36.90
CA THR A 583 -27.25 31.75 37.46
C THR A 583 -27.39 33.07 36.71
N LEU A 584 -27.85 33.07 35.44
CA LEU A 584 -28.11 34.30 34.69
C LEU A 584 -29.37 35.03 35.15
N ASP A 585 -30.35 34.31 35.70
CA ASP A 585 -31.65 34.87 36.13
C ASP A 585 -31.64 35.54 37.52
N GLN A 586 -30.51 35.57 38.24
CA GLN A 586 -30.42 36.18 39.59
C GLN A 586 -29.85 37.61 39.64
N LYS A 587 -29.58 38.29 38.51
CA LYS A 587 -29.25 39.72 38.52
C LYS A 587 -30.53 40.57 38.47
N THR A 588 -30.96 41.06 39.63
CA THR A 588 -32.08 42.01 39.81
C THR A 588 -31.75 43.41 39.27
N PRO A 589 -32.73 44.18 38.76
CA PRO A 589 -32.49 45.42 38.01
C PRO A 589 -32.43 46.67 38.92
N THR A 590 -31.42 47.52 38.70
CA THR A 590 -31.35 48.89 39.24
C THR A 590 -32.07 49.90 38.32
N GLN A 591 -32.71 50.87 38.97
CA GLN A 591 -33.68 51.87 38.49
C GLN A 591 -33.25 52.78 37.31
N PRO A 592 -34.22 53.39 36.58
CA PRO A 592 -33.95 54.39 35.55
C PRO A 592 -34.00 55.83 36.11
N THR A 593 -33.10 56.70 35.63
CA THR A 593 -33.18 58.16 35.79
C THR A 593 -33.46 58.85 34.44
N HIS A 594 -34.21 59.95 34.54
CA HIS A 594 -34.90 60.70 33.48
C HIS A 594 -33.99 61.72 32.71
N PRO A 595 -34.51 62.41 31.66
CA PRO A 595 -33.77 62.90 30.48
C PRO A 595 -33.52 64.42 30.43
N SER A 596 -32.75 64.89 29.43
CA SER A 596 -32.84 66.26 28.87
C SER A 596 -32.23 66.29 27.45
N THR A 597 -33.04 66.40 26.40
CA THR A 597 -33.31 67.59 25.55
C THR A 597 -32.10 68.24 24.88
N LEU A 598 -32.02 68.13 23.53
CA LEU A 598 -32.17 69.23 22.56
C LEU A 598 -31.91 68.75 21.11
N GLN A 599 -32.92 68.93 20.26
CA GLN A 599 -32.90 69.00 18.79
C GLN A 599 -32.62 70.48 18.38
N PRO A 600 -32.60 70.91 17.09
CA PRO A 600 -32.65 70.19 15.80
C PRO A 600 -31.69 70.76 14.71
N ASP A 601 -31.64 70.14 13.53
CA ASP A 601 -31.86 70.77 12.20
C ASP A 601 -31.40 69.80 11.10
N ALA A 602 -32.32 69.18 10.34
CA ALA A 602 -33.05 69.72 9.19
C ALA A 602 -32.23 69.65 7.88
N SER A 603 -32.45 68.59 7.09
CA SER A 603 -32.82 68.64 5.67
C SER A 603 -32.71 67.24 5.01
N GLN A 604 -33.83 66.79 4.46
CA GLN A 604 -33.96 65.62 3.58
C GLN A 604 -33.64 66.02 2.10
N PRO A 605 -34.01 65.21 1.08
CA PRO A 605 -33.32 64.10 0.40
C PRO A 605 -33.02 64.55 -1.09
N PRO A 606 -32.90 63.73 -2.18
CA PRO A 606 -33.12 62.29 -2.37
C PRO A 606 -32.19 61.51 -3.34
N SER A 607 -32.34 60.18 -3.25
CA SER A 607 -32.47 59.16 -4.32
C SER A 607 -31.42 58.89 -5.42
N HIS A 608 -31.30 57.57 -5.68
CA HIS A 608 -30.80 56.86 -6.90
C HIS A 608 -29.30 57.00 -7.23
N SER A 609 -28.58 56.04 -7.82
CA SER A 609 -28.76 54.63 -8.17
C SER A 609 -27.39 54.14 -8.70
N SER A 610 -27.13 52.83 -8.60
CA SER A 610 -26.33 52.02 -9.53
C SER A 610 -24.81 52.23 -9.72
N SER A 611 -24.14 51.08 -9.61
CA SER A 611 -23.04 50.57 -10.46
C SER A 611 -21.57 50.69 -9.99
N CYS A 612 -21.02 49.51 -9.68
CA CYS A 612 -19.88 48.87 -10.36
C CYS A 612 -18.64 49.74 -10.68
N ARG A 613 -17.49 49.45 -10.04
CA ARG A 613 -16.34 48.74 -10.66
C ARG A 613 -15.07 48.84 -9.82
N TYR A 614 -14.33 47.74 -9.87
CA TYR A 614 -12.89 47.61 -9.68
C TYR A 614 -12.07 48.76 -10.28
N LEU A 615 -11.00 49.16 -9.59
CA LEU A 615 -9.78 49.68 -10.20
C LEU A 615 -8.54 49.25 -9.37
N PRO A 616 -7.41 48.91 -10.03
CA PRO A 616 -6.13 48.54 -9.42
C PRO A 616 -5.09 49.70 -9.61
N PRO A 617 -3.81 49.47 -9.95
CA PRO A 617 -2.66 49.68 -9.07
C PRO A 617 -1.72 50.82 -9.55
N HIS A 618 -0.70 51.16 -8.74
CA HIS A 618 0.41 51.99 -9.19
C HIS A 618 1.75 51.22 -9.22
N THR A 619 2.35 51.29 -10.40
CA THR A 619 3.67 50.85 -10.85
C THR A 619 4.71 51.95 -10.71
N SER A 620 5.99 51.57 -10.55
CA SER A 620 7.16 52.00 -11.36
C SER A 620 8.43 51.48 -10.65
N ALA A 621 9.29 50.59 -11.18
CA ALA A 621 9.99 50.45 -12.46
C ALA A 621 11.40 51.09 -12.47
N ARG A 622 12.44 50.23 -12.58
CA ARG A 622 13.60 50.23 -13.53
C ARG A 622 14.81 49.51 -12.88
N TRP A 623 15.24 48.36 -13.38
CA TRP A 623 16.11 48.08 -14.56
C TRP A 623 17.55 48.55 -14.41
N CYS A 624 18.49 47.60 -14.29
CA CYS A 624 19.74 47.58 -15.06
C CYS A 624 20.36 46.16 -15.11
N ASN A 625 21.02 45.89 -16.24
CA ASN A 625 21.41 44.61 -16.80
C ASN A 625 22.80 44.08 -16.36
N ALA A 626 22.91 42.75 -16.41
CA ALA A 626 23.98 41.89 -16.98
C ALA A 626 25.49 42.19 -16.80
N SER A 627 26.23 41.15 -16.36
CA SER A 627 27.52 40.63 -16.89
C SER A 627 28.10 39.62 -15.87
N ALA A 628 28.08 38.30 -16.10
CA ALA A 628 29.09 37.51 -16.82
C ALA A 628 30.53 37.55 -16.24
N ARG A 629 31.05 36.32 -15.98
CA ARG A 629 32.45 35.82 -15.97
C ARG A 629 33.13 35.48 -14.63
N GLN A 630 33.45 34.19 -14.53
CA GLN A 630 34.73 33.57 -14.13
C GLN A 630 35.45 34.14 -12.90
N LYS A 631 35.43 33.40 -11.80
CA LYS A 631 36.48 32.42 -11.44
C LYS A 631 35.98 31.49 -10.34
#